data_AF-A0A7W2R516-F1
#
_entry.id   AF-A0A7W2R516-F1
#
_cell.length_a   1.000
_cell.length_b   1.000
_cell.length_c   1.000
_cell.angle_alpha   90.00
_cell.angle_beta   90.00
_cell.angle_gamma   90.00
#
_symmetry.space_group_name_H-M   'P 1'
#
loop_
_entity.id
_entity.type
_entity.pdbx_description
1 polymer ?
#
loop_
_entity_poly.entity_id
_entity_poly.type
_entity_poly.pdbx_seq_one_letter_code
_entity_poly.pdbx_strand_id
1 'polypeptide(L)'
;MTLEIIVFIGSILFGILLYWRESTGNGMYRFFNKMMYSKKLQMSPNDPTGFLYQQKFILRLVFIAMIFLVAILIARFLIPIDIATISVFASSIVGTLLGTYIGGFVLKSEKVIDAHSENLEEKFDHAIEQSKDFVKDITSREPKVVEEAKKEIEEEPQPPKKSARERLKDKGLM
;
A
#
# COMPACT_ATOMS: atom_id res chain seq x y z
N MET A 1 10.71 6.88 23.95
CA MET A 1 9.42 6.28 23.58
C MET A 1 8.35 7.33 23.27
N THR A 2 7.87 8.16 24.22
CA THR A 2 6.78 9.13 23.94
C THR A 2 7.13 10.17 22.87
N LEU A 3 8.28 10.84 22.98
CA LEU A 3 8.71 11.86 22.02
C LEU A 3 9.02 11.24 20.64
N GLU A 4 9.60 10.03 20.60
CA GLU A 4 9.88 9.31 19.35
C GLU A 4 8.60 8.98 18.59
N ILE A 5 7.54 8.55 19.28
CA ILE A 5 6.23 8.29 18.66
C ILE A 5 5.62 9.58 18.11
N ILE A 6 5.70 10.69 18.87
CA ILE A 6 5.21 12.00 18.41
C ILE A 6 5.93 12.44 17.13
N VAL A 7 7.26 12.34 17.12
CA VAL A 7 8.07 12.67 15.93
C VAL A 7 7.75 11.74 14.77
N PHE A 8 7.56 10.45 15.03
CA PHE A 8 7.19 9.48 13.99
C PHE A 8 5.84 9.81 13.35
N ILE A 9 4.79 10.06 14.16
CA ILE A 9 3.47 10.47 13.65
C ILE A 9 3.58 11.81 12.91
N GLY A 10 4.31 12.77 13.47
CA GLY A 10 4.58 14.07 12.83
C GLY A 10 5.26 13.90 11.47
N SER A 11 6.19 12.96 11.33
CA SER A 11 6.87 12.67 10.06
C SER A 11 5.94 12.06 9.02
N ILE A 12 4.98 11.22 9.41
CA ILE A 12 3.95 10.69 8.50
C ILE A 12 3.08 11.84 7.99
N LEU A 13 2.58 12.69 8.89
CA LEU A 13 1.78 13.86 8.53
C LEU A 13 2.56 14.80 7.62
N PHE A 14 3.84 15.02 7.91
CA PHE A 14 4.73 15.81 7.07
C PHE A 14 4.88 15.20 5.66
N GLY A 15 5.03 13.88 5.54
CA GLY A 15 5.06 13.19 4.26
C GLY A 15 3.76 13.35 3.45
N ILE A 16 2.60 13.29 4.11
CA ILE A 16 1.30 13.54 3.47
C ILE A 16 1.19 14.99 3.00
N LEU A 17 1.61 15.94 3.83
CA LEU A 17 1.57 17.37 3.52
C LEU A 17 2.52 17.69 2.35
N LEU A 18 3.72 17.10 2.33
CA LEU A 18 4.64 17.19 1.20
C LEU A 18 3.99 16.68 -0.08
N TYR A 19 3.36 15.49 -0.04
CA TYR A 19 2.64 14.95 -1.20
C TYR A 19 1.54 15.91 -1.67
N TRP A 20 0.72 16.43 -0.76
CA TRP A 20 -0.38 17.33 -1.11
C TRP A 20 0.12 18.62 -1.75
N ARG A 21 1.14 19.24 -1.15
CA ARG A 21 1.76 20.45 -1.69
C ARG A 21 2.33 20.22 -3.09
N GLU A 22 2.94 19.06 -3.27
CA GLU A 22 3.60 18.68 -4.50
C GLU A 22 2.63 18.29 -5.63
N SER A 23 1.52 17.64 -5.28
CA SER A 23 0.45 17.27 -6.22
C SER A 23 -0.45 18.44 -6.62
N THR A 24 -0.50 19.50 -5.81
CA THR A 24 -1.31 20.71 -6.08
C THR A 24 -0.57 21.74 -6.94
N GLY A 25 0.77 21.76 -6.94
CA GLY A 25 1.51 22.71 -7.80
C GLY A 25 3.03 22.53 -7.85
N ASN A 26 3.62 22.93 -8.99
CA ASN A 26 5.05 22.78 -9.28
C ASN A 26 5.89 24.06 -9.11
N GLY A 27 5.29 25.14 -8.58
CA GLY A 27 5.88 26.48 -8.59
C GLY A 27 7.22 26.56 -7.85
N MET A 28 7.34 25.86 -6.71
CA MET A 28 8.56 25.84 -5.91
C MET A 28 9.72 25.17 -6.68
N TYR A 29 9.45 24.02 -7.31
CA TYR A 29 10.43 23.31 -8.13
C TYR A 29 10.88 24.12 -9.33
N ARG A 30 9.96 24.80 -10.01
CA ARG A 30 10.30 25.68 -11.15
C ARG A 30 11.12 26.89 -10.73
N PHE A 31 10.88 27.44 -9.53
CA PHE A 31 11.66 28.54 -8.98
C PHE A 31 13.11 28.11 -8.72
N PHE A 32 13.32 27.02 -7.99
CA PHE A 32 14.67 26.51 -7.72
C PHE A 32 15.39 26.03 -9.00
N ASN A 33 14.69 25.37 -9.92
CA ASN A 33 15.25 24.97 -11.21
C ASN A 33 15.71 26.18 -12.04
N LYS A 34 14.94 27.28 -12.04
CA LYS A 34 15.33 28.51 -12.74
C LYS A 34 16.50 29.24 -12.07
N MET A 35 16.61 29.14 -10.74
CA MET A 35 17.71 29.73 -9.97
C MET A 35 19.03 28.98 -10.18
N MET A 36 18.99 27.64 -10.17
CA MET A 36 20.19 26.80 -10.15
C MET A 36 20.70 26.45 -11.56
N TYR A 37 19.83 26.43 -12.58
CA TYR A 37 20.19 26.00 -13.93
C TYR A 37 20.05 27.10 -14.98
N SER A 38 20.99 27.10 -15.93
CA SER A 38 20.89 27.92 -17.14
C SER A 38 19.69 27.49 -18.00
N LYS A 39 19.17 28.37 -18.86
CA LYS A 39 17.98 28.10 -19.70
C LYS A 39 18.07 26.80 -20.52
N LYS A 40 19.28 26.33 -20.85
CA LYS A 40 19.50 25.10 -21.61
C LYS A 40 19.44 23.81 -20.77
N LEU A 41 19.68 23.91 -19.45
CA LEU A 41 19.63 22.78 -18.51
C LEU A 41 18.37 22.79 -17.62
N GLN A 42 17.47 23.74 -17.84
CA GLN A 42 16.22 23.78 -17.10
C GLN A 42 15.34 22.59 -17.49
N MET A 43 14.86 21.90 -16.47
CA MET A 43 13.89 20.83 -16.59
C MET A 43 12.65 21.24 -17.41
N SER A 44 12.17 20.32 -18.26
CA SER A 44 10.93 20.50 -19.04
C SER A 44 9.72 20.69 -18.13
N PRO A 45 8.71 21.51 -18.49
CA PRO A 45 7.53 21.76 -17.65
C PRO A 45 6.73 20.51 -17.27
N ASN A 46 6.84 19.44 -18.07
CA ASN A 46 6.09 18.19 -17.93
C ASN A 46 6.93 17.03 -17.37
N ASP A 47 8.15 17.28 -16.91
CA ASP A 47 9.01 16.20 -16.38
C ASP A 47 8.68 15.89 -14.91
N PRO A 48 8.33 14.64 -14.58
CA PRO A 48 7.96 14.23 -13.23
C PRO A 48 9.15 14.06 -12.28
N THR A 49 10.40 14.05 -12.75
CA THR A 49 11.56 13.68 -11.89
C THR A 49 11.85 14.67 -10.76
N GLY A 50 11.30 15.88 -10.81
CA GLY A 50 11.41 16.87 -9.75
C GLY A 50 10.50 16.54 -8.55
N PHE A 51 9.41 15.81 -8.76
CA PHE A 51 8.43 15.55 -7.71
C PHE A 51 8.81 14.30 -6.90
N LEU A 52 8.97 14.44 -5.59
CA LEU A 52 9.32 13.36 -4.65
C LEU A 52 8.37 12.18 -4.75
N TYR A 53 7.06 12.42 -4.85
CA TYR A 53 6.11 11.32 -4.95
C TYR A 53 6.16 10.57 -6.30
N GLN A 54 6.72 11.18 -7.35
CA GLN A 54 6.88 10.55 -8.67
C GLN A 54 8.27 9.96 -8.88
N GLN A 55 9.25 10.31 -8.04
CA GLN A 55 10.58 9.74 -8.07
C GLN A 55 10.58 8.24 -7.75
N LYS A 56 11.54 7.54 -8.37
CA LYS A 56 11.91 6.17 -8.01
C LYS A 56 12.27 6.12 -6.52
N PHE A 57 11.94 5.01 -5.87
CA PHE A 57 12.13 4.83 -4.43
C PHE A 57 13.53 5.24 -3.94
N ILE A 58 14.58 4.83 -4.65
CA ILE A 58 15.98 5.14 -4.28
C ILE A 58 16.23 6.65 -4.25
N LEU A 59 15.82 7.38 -5.29
CA LEU A 59 16.01 8.84 -5.37
C LEU A 59 15.22 9.56 -4.29
N ARG A 60 13.98 9.12 -4.05
CA ARG A 60 13.13 9.64 -2.98
C ARG A 60 13.76 9.44 -1.61
N LEU A 61 14.30 8.25 -1.33
CA LEU A 61 14.98 7.93 -0.08
C LEU A 61 16.18 8.85 0.14
N VAL A 62 17.05 8.98 -0.86
CA VAL A 62 18.24 9.85 -0.77
C VAL A 62 17.84 11.30 -0.52
N PHE A 63 16.83 11.80 -1.23
CA PHE A 63 16.39 13.18 -1.08
C PHE A 63 15.80 13.45 0.31
N ILE A 64 14.92 12.57 0.80
CA ILE A 64 14.33 12.70 2.14
C ILE A 64 15.43 12.62 3.21
N ALA A 65 16.36 11.67 3.09
CA ALA A 65 17.48 11.56 4.00
C ALA A 65 18.33 12.84 4.03
N MET A 66 18.61 13.44 2.87
CA MET A 66 19.33 14.71 2.77
C MET A 66 18.57 15.87 3.45
N ILE A 67 17.25 15.97 3.28
CA ILE A 67 16.43 16.97 3.98
C ILE A 67 16.58 16.82 5.49
N PHE A 68 16.43 15.60 6.02
CA PHE A 68 16.53 15.38 7.46
C PHE A 68 17.95 15.60 7.99
N LEU A 69 18.98 15.30 7.19
CA LEU A 69 20.37 15.59 7.56
C LEU A 69 20.58 17.10 7.74
N VAL A 70 20.13 17.91 6.76
CA VAL A 70 20.19 19.37 6.85
C VAL A 70 19.32 19.89 8.00
N ALA A 71 18.12 19.37 8.17
CA ALA A 71 17.22 19.78 9.25
C ALA A 71 17.81 19.50 10.64
N ILE A 72 18.49 18.36 10.83
CA ILE A 72 19.17 18.04 12.10
C ILE A 72 20.35 18.98 12.34
N LEU A 73 21.15 19.29 11.31
CA LEU A 73 22.25 20.26 11.45
C LEU A 73 21.73 21.63 11.89
N ILE A 74 20.65 22.10 11.28
CA ILE A 74 19.99 23.36 11.62
C ILE A 74 19.40 23.29 13.04
N ALA A 75 18.68 22.23 13.38
CA ALA A 75 18.05 22.05 14.69
C ALA A 75 19.10 21.99 15.81
N ARG A 76 20.23 21.31 15.61
CA ARG A 76 21.35 21.28 16.57
C ARG A 76 22.00 22.64 16.77
N PHE A 77 22.01 23.48 15.73
CA PHE A 77 22.54 24.84 15.84
C PHE A 77 21.59 25.76 16.63
N LEU A 78 20.28 25.63 16.42
CA LEU A 78 19.26 26.49 17.06
C LEU A 78 18.91 26.06 18.49
N ILE A 79 18.89 24.75 18.74
CA ILE A 79 18.40 24.18 20.00
C ILE A 79 19.54 23.34 20.61
N PRO A 80 20.09 23.75 21.77
CA PRO A 80 21.12 22.99 22.46
C PRO A 80 20.51 21.81 23.25
N ILE A 81 19.67 21.01 22.60
CA ILE A 81 19.06 19.80 23.18
C ILE A 81 19.41 18.63 22.25
N ASP A 82 19.95 17.56 22.83
CA ASP A 82 20.39 16.38 22.06
C ASP A 82 19.23 15.42 21.77
N ILE A 83 18.25 15.91 20.99
CA ILE A 83 17.05 15.15 20.56
C ILE A 83 17.38 14.25 19.36
N ALA A 84 18.52 14.47 18.70
CA ALA A 84 18.92 13.87 17.43
C ALA A 84 19.55 12.48 17.59
N THR A 85 18.80 11.51 18.13
CA THR A 85 19.23 10.12 18.17
C THR A 85 19.09 9.45 16.80
N ILE A 86 19.88 8.40 16.55
CA ILE A 86 19.82 7.61 15.31
C ILE A 86 18.41 7.03 15.09
N SER A 87 17.74 6.66 16.19
CA SER A 87 16.33 6.22 16.24
C SER A 87 15.38 7.26 15.64
N VAL A 88 15.44 8.50 16.14
CA VAL A 88 14.57 9.60 15.70
C VAL A 88 14.82 9.94 14.23
N PHE A 89 16.08 9.91 13.79
CA PHE A 89 16.43 10.12 12.40
C PHE A 89 15.85 9.05 11.47
N ALA A 90 16.07 7.77 11.79
CA ALA A 90 15.59 6.66 10.97
C ALA A 90 14.05 6.63 10.92
N SER A 91 13.39 6.80 12.07
CA SER A 91 11.93 6.84 12.15
C SER A 91 11.34 8.01 11.37
N SER A 92 11.96 9.19 11.39
CA SER A 92 11.50 10.34 10.62
C SER A 92 11.57 10.10 9.11
N ILE A 93 12.64 9.46 8.63
CA ILE A 93 12.77 9.10 7.22
C ILE A 93 11.69 8.10 6.82
N VAL A 94 11.56 7.01 7.58
CA VAL A 94 10.58 5.95 7.31
C VAL A 94 9.15 6.48 7.37
N GLY A 95 8.81 7.27 8.39
CA GLY A 95 7.49 7.86 8.53
C GLY A 95 7.17 8.84 7.41
N THR A 96 8.13 9.68 7.00
CA THR A 96 7.93 10.58 5.84
C THR A 96 7.73 9.80 4.55
N LEU A 97 8.51 8.75 4.30
CA LEU A 97 8.32 7.87 3.14
C LEU A 97 6.91 7.26 3.15
N LEU A 98 6.50 6.65 4.26
CA LEU A 98 5.16 6.10 4.43
C LEU A 98 4.09 7.17 4.17
N GLY A 99 4.25 8.36 4.74
CA GLY A 99 3.35 9.49 4.54
C GLY A 99 3.19 9.86 3.06
N THR A 100 4.27 9.90 2.29
CA THR A 100 4.18 10.19 0.83
C THR A 100 3.40 9.12 0.07
N TYR A 101 3.51 7.84 0.45
CA TYR A 101 2.75 6.75 -0.15
C TYR A 101 1.28 6.78 0.25
N ILE A 102 0.99 7.04 1.54
CA ILE A 102 -0.38 7.19 2.06
C ILE A 102 -1.06 8.37 1.36
N GLY A 103 -0.41 9.53 1.27
CA GLY A 103 -0.94 10.69 0.56
C GLY A 103 -1.24 10.37 -0.90
N GLY A 104 -0.34 9.64 -1.57
CA GLY A 104 -0.54 9.12 -2.92
C GLY A 104 -1.72 8.18 -3.07
N PHE A 105 -1.94 7.30 -2.11
CA PHE A 105 -3.07 6.37 -2.13
C PHE A 105 -4.40 7.06 -1.85
N VAL A 106 -4.47 7.92 -0.82
CA VAL A 106 -5.71 8.60 -0.41
C VAL A 106 -6.18 9.58 -1.48
N LEU A 107 -5.31 10.48 -1.93
CA LEU A 107 -5.68 11.53 -2.88
C LEU A 107 -5.86 11.01 -4.32
N LYS A 108 -5.22 9.89 -4.66
CA LYS A 108 -5.49 9.20 -5.94
C LYS A 108 -6.79 8.41 -5.87
N SER A 109 -7.09 7.78 -4.73
CA SER A 109 -8.37 7.09 -4.51
C SER A 109 -9.52 8.07 -4.60
N GLU A 110 -9.44 9.27 -4.02
CA GLU A 110 -10.48 10.31 -4.15
C GLU A 110 -10.78 10.65 -5.63
N LYS A 111 -9.73 10.86 -6.44
CA LYS A 111 -9.88 11.13 -7.88
C LYS A 111 -10.46 9.93 -8.66
N VAL A 112 -10.11 8.71 -8.28
CA VAL A 112 -10.63 7.49 -8.93
C VAL A 112 -12.07 7.22 -8.50
N ILE A 113 -12.39 7.46 -7.22
CA ILE A 113 -13.75 7.33 -6.67
C ILE A 113 -14.67 8.35 -7.34
N ASP A 114 -14.26 9.61 -7.47
CA ASP A 114 -15.04 10.62 -8.21
C ASP A 114 -15.24 10.22 -9.67
N ALA A 115 -14.17 9.81 -10.35
CA ALA A 115 -14.22 9.47 -11.77
C ALA A 115 -14.89 8.13 -12.10
N HIS A 116 -15.08 7.24 -11.12
CA HIS A 116 -15.74 5.95 -11.28
C HIS A 116 -16.97 5.79 -10.38
N SER A 117 -17.45 6.85 -9.73
CA SER A 117 -18.62 6.80 -8.84
C SER A 117 -19.84 6.15 -9.52
N GLU A 118 -20.16 6.59 -10.74
CA GLU A 118 -21.25 6.02 -11.55
C GLU A 118 -21.04 4.52 -11.89
N ASN A 119 -19.81 4.11 -12.24
CA ASN A 119 -19.47 2.72 -12.55
C ASN A 119 -19.30 1.83 -11.30
N LEU A 120 -18.98 2.44 -10.16
CA LEU A 120 -18.81 1.75 -8.88
C LEU A 120 -20.17 1.47 -8.26
N GLU A 121 -21.13 2.39 -8.35
CA GLU A 121 -22.52 2.17 -7.95
C GLU A 121 -23.12 1.00 -8.73
N GLU A 122 -22.99 0.99 -10.05
CA GLU A 122 -23.51 -0.09 -10.90
C GLU A 122 -22.83 -1.45 -10.63
N LYS A 123 -21.51 -1.46 -10.36
CA LYS A 123 -20.78 -2.69 -9.97
C LYS A 123 -21.11 -3.14 -8.55
N PHE A 124 -21.41 -2.22 -7.65
CA PHE A 124 -21.79 -2.52 -6.27
C PHE A 124 -23.21 -3.07 -6.22
N ASP A 125 -24.13 -2.50 -7.00
CA ASP A 125 -25.48 -3.02 -7.19
C ASP A 125 -25.47 -4.41 -7.81
N HIS A 126 -24.66 -4.63 -8.84
CA HIS A 126 -24.47 -5.96 -9.44
C HIS A 126 -23.84 -6.96 -8.45
N ALA A 127 -22.89 -6.54 -7.62
CA ALA A 127 -22.30 -7.39 -6.57
C ALA A 127 -23.31 -7.71 -5.46
N ILE A 128 -24.19 -6.76 -5.12
CA ILE A 128 -25.31 -6.98 -4.18
C ILE A 128 -26.32 -7.95 -4.79
N GLU A 129 -26.68 -7.81 -6.07
CA GLU A 129 -27.56 -8.76 -6.77
C GLU A 129 -26.97 -10.15 -6.86
N GLN A 130 -25.70 -10.28 -7.26
CA GLN A 130 -25.00 -11.56 -7.22
C GLN A 130 -24.99 -12.15 -5.81
N SER A 131 -24.77 -11.34 -4.76
CA SER A 131 -24.83 -11.83 -3.38
C SER A 131 -26.22 -12.31 -2.97
N LYS A 132 -27.29 -11.63 -3.43
CA LYS A 132 -28.67 -12.04 -3.21
C LYS A 132 -28.96 -13.35 -3.94
N ASP A 133 -28.43 -13.53 -5.15
CA ASP A 133 -28.57 -14.76 -5.91
C ASP A 133 -27.77 -15.91 -5.30
N PHE A 134 -26.57 -15.66 -4.77
CA PHE A 134 -25.81 -16.65 -4.01
C PHE A 134 -26.52 -17.05 -2.71
N VAL A 135 -27.08 -16.08 -1.96
CA VAL A 135 -27.86 -16.36 -0.75
C VAL A 135 -29.14 -17.09 -1.07
N LYS A 136 -29.81 -16.75 -2.19
CA LYS A 136 -30.97 -17.49 -2.68
C LYS A 136 -30.59 -18.90 -3.14
N ASP A 137 -29.47 -19.11 -3.80
CA ASP A 137 -29.03 -20.44 -4.26
C ASP A 137 -28.65 -21.34 -3.07
N ILE A 138 -28.10 -20.75 -2.00
CA ILE A 138 -27.84 -21.44 -0.74
C ILE A 138 -29.15 -21.75 0.01
N THR A 139 -30.14 -20.85 -0.02
CA THR A 139 -31.42 -21.00 0.69
C THR A 139 -32.43 -21.88 -0.07
N SER A 140 -32.37 -21.89 -1.41
CA SER A 140 -33.30 -22.62 -2.29
C SER A 140 -32.85 -24.05 -2.58
N ARG A 141 -31.65 -24.45 -2.14
CA ARG A 141 -31.25 -25.85 -2.06
C ARG A 141 -31.92 -26.49 -0.84
N GLU A 142 -33.16 -26.92 -1.02
CA GLU A 142 -33.70 -27.99 -0.19
C GLU A 142 -32.77 -29.23 -0.28
N PRO A 143 -32.57 -29.95 0.84
CA PRO A 143 -31.39 -30.79 1.05
C PRO A 143 -31.49 -32.14 0.33
N LYS A 144 -31.28 -32.17 -0.99
CA LYS A 144 -31.05 -33.45 -1.70
C LYS A 144 -29.79 -34.19 -1.23
N VAL A 145 -28.85 -33.46 -0.62
CA VAL A 145 -27.60 -34.03 -0.07
C VAL A 145 -27.87 -34.99 1.09
N VAL A 146 -28.99 -34.86 1.82
CA VAL A 146 -29.30 -35.75 2.96
C VAL A 146 -29.91 -37.08 2.50
N GLU A 147 -30.57 -37.14 1.34
CA GLU A 147 -31.10 -38.40 0.79
C GLU A 147 -30.03 -39.22 0.05
N GLU A 148 -29.11 -38.56 -0.67
CA GLU A 148 -27.96 -39.24 -1.29
C GLU A 148 -26.97 -39.73 -0.22
N ALA A 149 -26.69 -38.91 0.81
CA ALA A 149 -25.85 -39.34 1.92
C ALA A 149 -26.45 -40.47 2.75
N LYS A 150 -27.79 -40.56 2.89
CA LYS A 150 -28.43 -41.69 3.59
C LYS A 150 -28.39 -42.99 2.79
N LYS A 151 -28.46 -42.93 1.45
CA LYS A 151 -28.30 -44.12 0.59
C LYS A 151 -26.87 -44.63 0.55
N GLU A 152 -25.87 -43.75 0.63
CA GLU A 152 -24.45 -44.16 0.71
C GLU A 152 -24.06 -44.78 2.06
N ILE A 153 -24.84 -44.57 3.13
CA ILE A 153 -24.57 -45.12 4.47
C ILE A 153 -25.08 -46.57 4.63
N GLU A 154 -25.97 -47.05 3.76
CA GLU A 154 -26.48 -48.44 3.80
C GLU A 154 -25.62 -49.45 3.00
N GLU A 155 -24.64 -49.02 2.20
CA GLU A 155 -23.69 -49.95 1.58
C GLU A 155 -22.49 -50.21 2.49
N GLU A 156 -22.31 -51.49 2.83
CA GLU A 156 -21.31 -52.05 3.75
C GLU A 156 -19.91 -51.42 3.64
N PRO A 157 -19.16 -51.30 4.75
CA PRO A 157 -17.86 -50.66 4.77
C PRO A 157 -16.87 -51.42 3.87
N GLN A 158 -16.54 -50.85 2.71
CA GLN A 158 -15.48 -51.36 1.85
C GLN A 158 -14.16 -51.41 2.63
N PRO A 159 -13.40 -52.54 2.58
CA PRO A 159 -12.18 -52.68 3.35
C PRO A 159 -11.15 -51.61 2.98
N PRO A 160 -10.29 -51.20 3.93
CA PRO A 160 -9.38 -50.06 3.75
C PRO A 160 -8.48 -50.27 2.53
N LYS A 161 -8.61 -49.38 1.54
CA LYS A 161 -7.77 -49.38 0.34
C LYS A 161 -6.34 -48.98 0.74
N LYS A 162 -5.37 -49.84 0.41
CA LYS A 162 -3.93 -49.64 0.67
C LYS A 162 -3.46 -48.25 0.23
N SER A 163 -2.62 -47.62 1.05
CA SER A 163 -2.08 -46.29 0.81
C SER A 163 -1.22 -46.26 -0.47
N ALA A 164 -1.15 -45.11 -1.15
CA ALA A 164 -0.34 -44.93 -2.35
C ALA A 164 1.13 -45.37 -2.16
N ARG A 165 1.65 -45.23 -0.93
CA ARG A 165 3.00 -45.67 -0.55
C ARG A 165 3.17 -47.20 -0.57
N GLU A 166 2.16 -47.95 -0.10
CA GLU A 166 2.17 -49.41 -0.12
C GLU A 166 2.05 -49.95 -1.55
N ARG A 167 1.28 -49.25 -2.41
CA ARG A 167 1.18 -49.57 -3.85
C ARG A 167 2.49 -49.37 -4.62
N LEU A 168 3.32 -48.40 -4.19
CA LEU A 168 4.65 -48.15 -4.75
C LEU A 168 5.64 -49.23 -4.32
N LYS A 169 5.54 -49.71 -3.07
CA LYS A 169 6.36 -50.80 -2.54
C LYS A 169 6.03 -52.16 -3.18
N ASP A 170 4.74 -52.48 -3.37
CA ASP A 170 4.32 -53.72 -4.08
C ASP A 170 4.79 -53.75 -5.54
N LYS A 171 5.07 -52.58 -6.15
CA LYS A 171 5.60 -52.47 -7.52
C LYS A 171 7.13 -52.49 -7.61
N GLY A 172 7.84 -52.65 -6.49
CA GLY A 172 9.30 -52.75 -6.45
C GLY A 172 10.04 -51.47 -6.87
N LEU A 173 9.37 -50.31 -6.79
CA LEU A 173 9.93 -49.01 -7.17
C LEU A 173 10.54 -48.24 -5.97
N MET A 174 10.45 -48.82 -4.76
CA MET A 174 11.04 -48.33 -3.50
C MET A 174 11.59 -49.49 -2.67
#